data_AF-A0A7K2PDS5-F1
#
_entry.id   AF-A0A7K2PDS5-F1
#
_cell.length_a   1.000
_cell.length_b   1.000
_cell.length_c   1.000
_cell.angle_alpha   90.00
_cell.angle_beta   90.00
_cell.angle_gamma   90.00
#
_symmetry.space_group_name_H-M   'P 1'
#
loop_
_entity.id
_entity.type
_entity.pdbx_description
1 polymer ?
#
loop_
_entity_poly.entity_id
_entity_poly.type
_entity_poly.pdbx_seq_one_letter_code
_entity_poly.pdbx_strand_id
1 'polypeptide(L)'
;MSPLHSRKTVSMRCASLALGLVAASVFTTALASPSMAAPAQTASSLQAADARMEREIAGLLRHNEGAERVAKDRVRLEPGVEMTVPSSTRAAAGMGDCRPGYACVWQHANYSGYRLDFYYYGSYELAKYPMPGGGTWQDQVSSFFNNQTGGAWMVGKDWVSAGGSSGWEWIFGGPGAYAESQVSANDRADLIQLYA
;
A
#
# COMPACT_ATOMS: atom_id res chain seq x y z
N MET A 1 -34.64 -28.18 -20.31
CA MET A 1 -34.18 -27.38 -21.46
C MET A 1 -35.10 -26.18 -21.62
N SER A 2 -34.49 -25.02 -21.89
CA SER A 2 -35.05 -23.65 -22.01
C SER A 2 -35.18 -22.84 -20.71
N PRO A 3 -34.98 -21.49 -20.72
CA PRO A 3 -34.52 -20.60 -21.79
C PRO A 3 -33.31 -19.69 -21.45
N LEU A 4 -32.66 -19.21 -22.53
CA LEU A 4 -31.65 -18.14 -22.54
C LEU A 4 -32.30 -16.77 -22.29
N HIS A 5 -31.77 -16.00 -21.34
CA HIS A 5 -32.13 -14.60 -21.16
C HIS A 5 -31.36 -13.69 -22.11
N SER A 6 -32.15 -12.90 -22.85
CA SER A 6 -31.77 -11.87 -23.81
C SER A 6 -31.11 -10.67 -23.13
N ARG A 7 -29.96 -10.22 -23.67
CA ARG A 7 -29.35 -8.91 -23.37
C ARG A 7 -30.03 -7.84 -24.24
N LYS A 8 -30.23 -6.63 -23.70
CA LYS A 8 -29.81 -5.36 -24.35
C LYS A 8 -30.05 -4.09 -23.50
N THR A 9 -28.93 -3.42 -23.23
CA THR A 9 -28.62 -1.98 -23.33
C THR A 9 -29.67 -0.92 -22.93
N VAL A 10 -29.33 -0.16 -21.89
CA VAL A 10 -29.84 1.21 -21.66
C VAL A 10 -28.72 2.19 -22.00
N SER A 11 -28.90 2.94 -23.08
CA SER A 11 -28.10 4.12 -23.43
C SER A 11 -28.87 5.35 -22.94
N MET A 12 -28.33 6.05 -21.95
CA MET A 12 -28.89 7.31 -21.46
C MET A 12 -28.17 8.49 -22.08
N ARG A 13 -28.95 9.32 -22.76
CA ARG A 13 -28.59 10.62 -23.32
C ARG A 13 -28.38 11.62 -22.17
N CYS A 14 -27.34 12.44 -22.25
CA CYS A 14 -27.27 13.70 -21.50
C CYS A 14 -27.36 14.87 -22.47
N ALA A 15 -28.35 15.72 -22.21
CA ALA A 15 -28.69 16.91 -22.95
C ALA A 15 -27.85 18.12 -22.50
N SER A 16 -27.68 19.02 -23.45
CA SER A 16 -26.96 20.29 -23.42
C SER A 16 -27.55 21.34 -22.46
N LEU A 17 -26.71 22.29 -22.03
CA LEU A 17 -27.04 23.65 -21.55
C LEU A 17 -25.71 24.42 -21.46
N ALA A 18 -25.55 25.72 -21.66
CA ALA A 18 -26.10 26.76 -22.53
C ALA A 18 -25.13 27.95 -22.33
N LEU A 19 -24.93 28.78 -23.35
CA LEU A 19 -24.09 29.98 -23.31
C LEU A 19 -24.61 31.04 -22.32
N GLY A 20 -23.68 31.75 -21.67
CA GLY A 20 -23.91 33.04 -21.03
C GLY A 20 -22.71 33.97 -21.24
N LEU A 21 -22.86 34.96 -22.13
CA LEU A 21 -22.03 36.16 -22.22
C LEU A 21 -22.39 37.14 -21.10
N VAL A 22 -21.46 38.03 -20.70
CA VAL A 22 -21.57 39.51 -20.81
C VAL A 22 -20.46 40.23 -20.00
N ALA A 23 -19.71 41.04 -20.75
CA ALA A 23 -19.15 42.39 -20.52
C ALA A 23 -18.26 42.78 -19.30
N ALA A 24 -17.43 43.77 -19.62
CA ALA A 24 -16.23 44.27 -18.95
C ALA A 24 -16.44 45.50 -18.05
N SER A 25 -15.31 46.06 -17.60
CA SER A 25 -15.03 47.36 -16.90
C SER A 25 -14.94 47.22 -15.38
N VAL A 26 -14.03 47.85 -14.61
CA VAL A 26 -13.28 49.12 -14.73
C VAL A 26 -11.95 49.04 -13.94
N PHE A 27 -10.93 49.78 -14.38
CA PHE A 27 -9.65 50.01 -13.68
C PHE A 27 -9.81 50.55 -12.24
N THR A 28 -9.02 50.02 -11.31
CA THR A 28 -8.65 50.71 -10.06
C THR A 28 -7.19 50.45 -9.74
N THR A 29 -6.37 51.49 -9.80
CA THR A 29 -4.97 51.53 -9.35
C THR A 29 -4.93 51.64 -7.83
N ALA A 30 -4.36 50.64 -7.15
CA ALA A 30 -4.02 50.73 -5.73
C ALA A 30 -2.73 49.94 -5.41
N LEU A 31 -1.67 50.73 -5.15
CA LEU A 31 -0.51 50.48 -4.27
C LEU A 31 0.11 49.08 -4.27
N ALA A 32 1.27 49.01 -4.92
CA ALA A 32 2.24 47.92 -4.79
C ALA A 32 2.61 47.70 -3.32
N SER A 33 2.04 46.67 -2.73
CA SER A 33 2.59 46.03 -1.53
C SER A 33 3.76 45.16 -1.99
N PRO A 34 4.97 45.25 -1.38
CA PRO A 34 5.99 44.25 -1.61
C PRO A 34 5.45 42.93 -1.07
N SER A 35 4.99 42.08 -1.98
CA SER A 35 4.65 40.69 -1.70
C SER A 35 5.96 40.00 -1.34
N MET A 36 6.27 39.97 -0.05
CA MET A 36 7.26 39.04 0.49
C MET A 36 6.70 37.65 0.24
N ALA A 37 7.09 37.06 -0.89
CA ALA A 37 6.82 35.67 -1.19
C ALA A 37 7.34 34.83 -0.03
N ALA A 38 6.43 34.27 0.78
CA ALA A 38 6.77 33.39 1.87
C ALA A 38 6.92 31.96 1.32
N PRO A 39 8.12 31.35 1.28
CA PRO A 39 8.27 29.92 1.01
C PRO A 39 7.90 29.04 2.21
N ALA A 40 7.20 29.56 3.22
CA ALA A 40 7.02 28.89 4.52
C ALA A 40 6.06 27.68 4.50
N GLN A 41 5.22 27.52 3.47
CA GLN A 41 4.20 26.45 3.45
C GLN A 41 4.78 25.07 3.13
N THR A 42 5.83 24.99 2.30
CA THR A 42 6.48 23.72 1.92
C THR A 42 7.43 23.19 2.98
N ALA A 43 8.16 24.04 3.69
CA ALA A 43 9.03 23.58 4.79
C ALA A 43 8.20 23.01 5.97
N SER A 44 7.06 23.64 6.28
CA SER A 44 6.17 23.22 7.35
C SER A 44 5.51 21.85 7.06
N SER A 45 5.13 21.58 5.80
CA SER A 45 4.52 20.31 5.42
C SER A 45 5.52 19.15 5.43
N LEU A 46 6.76 19.37 5.00
CA LEU A 46 7.83 18.37 5.08
C LEU A 46 8.19 18.02 6.53
N GLN A 47 8.24 19.02 7.42
CA GLN A 47 8.52 18.79 8.83
C GLN A 47 7.38 18.03 9.53
N ALA A 48 6.13 18.35 9.19
CA ALA A 48 4.96 17.64 9.71
C ALA A 48 4.92 16.17 9.23
N ALA A 49 5.31 15.93 7.98
CA ALA A 49 5.46 14.59 7.40
C ALA A 49 6.50 13.74 8.13
N ASP A 50 7.70 14.29 8.31
CA ASP A 50 8.77 13.61 9.03
C ASP A 50 8.34 13.33 10.49
N ALA A 51 7.72 14.30 11.17
CA ALA A 51 7.21 14.10 12.53
C ALA A 51 6.13 13.01 12.61
N ARG A 52 5.30 12.85 11.58
CA ARG A 52 4.31 11.75 11.52
C ARG A 52 5.00 10.40 11.37
N MET A 53 5.93 10.28 10.42
CA MET A 53 6.68 9.05 10.21
C MET A 53 7.46 8.64 11.47
N GLU A 54 8.10 9.59 12.16
CA GLU A 54 8.79 9.31 13.42
C GLU A 54 7.83 8.79 14.51
N ARG A 55 6.60 9.31 14.58
CA ARG A 55 5.58 8.78 15.50
C ARG A 55 5.16 7.35 15.14
N GLU A 56 5.02 7.06 13.86
CA GLU A 56 4.65 5.73 13.36
C GLU A 56 5.78 4.71 13.64
N ILE A 57 7.04 5.07 13.37
CA ILE A 57 8.22 4.25 13.71
C ILE A 57 8.30 4.03 15.22
N ALA A 58 8.11 5.06 16.04
CA ALA A 58 8.08 4.91 17.49
C ALA A 58 6.93 3.99 17.95
N GLY A 59 5.79 4.01 17.25
CA GLY A 59 4.70 3.07 17.47
C GLY A 59 5.13 1.62 17.21
N LEU A 60 5.76 1.36 16.06
CA LEU A 60 6.26 0.02 15.71
C LEU A 60 7.24 -0.51 16.75
N LEU A 61 8.24 0.29 17.12
CA LEU A 61 9.26 -0.11 18.09
C LEU A 61 8.66 -0.38 19.49
N ARG A 62 7.58 0.30 19.87
CA ARG A 62 6.90 0.04 21.15
C ARG A 62 6.07 -1.24 21.14
N HIS A 63 5.51 -1.63 19.99
CA HIS A 63 4.60 -2.77 19.88
C HIS A 63 5.28 -4.06 19.41
N ASN A 64 6.53 -3.99 18.97
CA ASN A 64 7.29 -5.14 18.48
C ASN A 64 8.57 -5.30 19.33
N GLU A 65 8.56 -6.25 20.26
CA GLU A 65 9.73 -6.56 21.08
C GLU A 65 10.88 -7.08 20.19
N GLY A 66 12.09 -6.54 20.37
CA GLY A 66 13.26 -6.90 19.55
C GLY A 66 13.32 -6.21 18.18
N ALA A 67 12.31 -5.42 17.81
CA ALA A 67 12.36 -4.63 16.58
C ALA A 67 13.39 -3.50 16.68
N GLU A 68 14.05 -3.23 15.56
CA GLU A 68 15.07 -2.17 15.47
C GLU A 68 14.89 -1.31 14.23
N ARG A 69 15.23 -0.03 14.34
CA ARG A 69 15.23 0.87 13.19
C ARG A 69 16.47 0.62 12.34
N VAL A 70 16.27 0.32 11.06
CA VAL A 70 17.36 -0.01 10.11
C VAL A 70 17.53 1.05 9.02
N ALA A 71 16.57 1.96 8.86
CA ALA A 71 16.67 3.13 7.99
C ALA A 71 15.76 4.27 8.48
N LYS A 72 15.80 5.42 7.79
CA LYS A 72 14.93 6.57 8.10
C LYS A 72 13.44 6.18 8.07
N ASP A 73 13.04 5.30 7.17
CA ASP A 73 11.66 4.88 6.94
C ASP A 73 11.42 3.39 7.19
N ARG A 74 12.38 2.67 7.80
CA ARG A 74 12.30 1.20 7.96
C ARG A 74 12.64 0.69 9.35
N VAL A 75 11.87 -0.31 9.75
CA VAL A 75 12.02 -1.06 11.00
C VAL A 75 12.13 -2.54 10.67
N ARG A 76 13.17 -3.21 11.17
CA ARG A 76 13.24 -4.67 11.15
C ARG A 76 12.41 -5.19 12.31
N LEU A 77 11.40 -5.99 12.01
CA LEU A 77 10.49 -6.53 13.03
C LEU A 77 11.07 -7.82 13.63
N GLU A 78 11.66 -8.66 12.78
CA GLU A 78 12.35 -9.88 13.16
C GLU A 78 13.36 -10.26 12.05
N PRO A 79 14.26 -11.24 12.26
CA PRO A 79 15.15 -11.71 11.20
C PRO A 79 14.35 -12.17 9.97
N GLY A 80 14.64 -11.58 8.82
CA GLY A 80 13.94 -11.89 7.57
C GLY A 80 12.76 -10.97 7.24
N VAL A 81 12.33 -10.07 8.14
CA VAL A 81 11.15 -9.20 7.94
C VAL A 81 11.45 -7.74 8.26
N GLU A 82 11.26 -6.86 7.27
CA GLU A 82 11.36 -5.40 7.44
C GLU A 82 10.05 -4.71 7.07
N MET A 83 9.60 -3.76 7.89
CA MET A 83 8.46 -2.89 7.58
C MET A 83 8.96 -1.52 7.10
N THR A 84 8.39 -1.04 6.00
CA THR A 84 8.58 0.32 5.50
C THR A 84 7.36 1.18 5.83
N VAL A 85 7.62 2.33 6.46
CA VAL A 85 6.63 3.37 6.77
C VAL A 85 6.61 4.37 5.61
N PRO A 86 5.45 4.60 4.96
CA PRO A 86 5.38 5.50 3.82
C PRO A 86 5.65 6.95 4.26
N SER A 87 6.71 7.57 3.75
CA SER A 87 6.89 9.00 3.93
C SER A 87 5.83 9.75 3.11
N SER A 88 5.21 10.79 3.65
CA SER A 88 4.21 11.57 2.89
C SER A 88 4.81 12.54 1.87
N THR A 89 6.13 12.49 1.64
CA THR A 89 6.89 13.44 0.79
C THR A 89 7.59 12.75 -0.37
N ARG A 90 7.84 11.44 -0.28
CA ARG A 90 8.25 10.60 -1.40
C ARG A 90 7.02 10.25 -2.24
N ALA A 91 7.18 10.21 -3.56
CA ALA A 91 6.22 9.47 -4.39
C ALA A 91 6.03 8.10 -3.75
N ALA A 92 4.77 7.69 -3.52
CA ALA A 92 4.45 6.49 -2.73
C ALA A 92 5.40 5.34 -3.09
N ALA A 93 6.03 4.73 -2.08
CA ALA A 93 7.06 3.72 -2.27
C ALA A 93 6.50 2.56 -3.12
N GLY A 94 6.80 2.59 -4.42
CA GLY A 94 6.13 1.79 -5.43
C GLY A 94 6.77 0.43 -5.58
N MET A 95 6.31 -0.33 -6.58
CA MET A 95 6.86 -1.65 -6.91
C MET A 95 8.40 -1.64 -7.04
N GLY A 96 8.96 -0.59 -7.65
CA GLY A 96 10.40 -0.43 -7.86
C GLY A 96 11.24 -0.23 -6.59
N ASP A 97 10.61 0.06 -5.45
CA ASP A 97 11.30 0.16 -4.16
C ASP A 97 11.47 -1.21 -3.47
N CYS A 98 10.90 -2.28 -4.04
CA CYS A 98 11.17 -3.64 -3.57
C CYS A 98 12.57 -4.06 -4.01
N ARG A 99 13.46 -4.33 -3.06
CA ARG A 99 14.87 -4.63 -3.35
C ARG A 99 15.02 -6.00 -4.03
N PRO A 100 16.02 -6.18 -4.92
CA PRO A 100 16.37 -7.50 -5.42
C PRO A 100 16.68 -8.47 -4.27
N GLY A 101 16.13 -9.68 -4.36
CA GLY A 101 16.24 -10.72 -3.32
C GLY A 101 15.12 -10.68 -2.27
N TYR A 102 14.13 -9.80 -2.40
CA TYR A 102 13.03 -9.65 -1.45
C TYR A 102 11.69 -9.97 -2.10
N ALA A 103 10.78 -10.52 -1.31
CA ALA A 103 9.36 -10.56 -1.60
C ALA A 103 8.66 -9.45 -0.82
N CYS A 104 7.91 -8.60 -1.50
CA CYS A 104 7.28 -7.43 -0.90
C CYS A 104 5.76 -7.52 -0.99
N VAL A 105 5.07 -7.16 0.11
CA VAL A 105 3.61 -6.96 0.14
C VAL A 105 3.28 -5.55 0.59
N TRP A 106 2.21 -4.99 0.03
CA TRP A 106 1.73 -3.66 0.33
C TRP A 106 0.33 -3.69 0.89
N GLN A 107 0.08 -2.76 1.81
CA GLN A 107 -1.22 -2.59 2.46
C GLN A 107 -2.32 -2.19 1.47
N HIS A 108 -1.97 -1.48 0.41
CA HIS A 108 -2.94 -0.96 -0.54
C HIS A 108 -2.61 -1.41 -1.97
N ALA A 109 -3.62 -1.28 -2.83
CA ALA A 109 -3.45 -1.50 -4.26
C ALA A 109 -2.42 -0.53 -4.85
N ASN A 110 -1.91 -0.88 -6.03
CA ASN A 110 -0.90 -0.12 -6.77
C ASN A 110 0.41 0.09 -5.98
N TYR A 111 0.80 -0.88 -5.14
CA TYR A 111 2.06 -0.87 -4.42
C TYR A 111 2.20 0.36 -3.53
N SER A 112 1.21 0.61 -2.67
CA SER A 112 1.17 1.80 -1.81
C SER A 112 0.77 1.47 -0.38
N GLY A 113 0.89 2.46 0.52
CA GLY A 113 0.69 2.27 1.95
C GLY A 113 1.93 1.72 2.65
N TYR A 114 1.73 1.08 3.81
CA TYR A 114 2.80 0.34 4.48
C TYR A 114 3.24 -0.84 3.63
N ARG A 115 4.49 -1.28 3.82
CA ARG A 115 5.07 -2.41 3.09
C ARG A 115 5.80 -3.35 4.03
N LEU A 116 5.61 -4.66 3.86
CA LEU A 116 6.48 -5.69 4.45
C LEU A 116 7.40 -6.27 3.39
N ASP A 117 8.66 -6.41 3.76
CA ASP A 117 9.77 -6.93 2.97
C ASP A 117 10.25 -8.24 3.61
N PHE A 118 10.14 -9.34 2.87
CA PHE A 118 10.58 -10.68 3.31
C PHE A 118 11.81 -11.12 2.52
N TYR A 119 12.86 -11.60 3.18
CA TYR A 119 14.12 -11.99 2.53
C TYR A 119 14.73 -13.32 2.98
N TYR A 120 14.08 -14.03 3.89
CA TYR A 120 14.40 -15.43 4.20
C TYR A 120 13.28 -16.36 3.74
N TYR A 121 13.62 -17.61 3.45
CA TYR A 121 12.61 -18.63 3.19
C TYR A 121 11.94 -19.06 4.49
N GLY A 122 10.64 -19.28 4.47
CA GLY A 122 9.89 -19.53 5.69
C GLY A 122 8.40 -19.27 5.56
N SER A 123 7.72 -19.31 6.70
CA SER A 123 6.29 -19.02 6.85
C SER A 123 6.13 -17.87 7.83
N TYR A 124 5.39 -16.85 7.44
CA TYR A 124 5.26 -15.57 8.14
C TYR A 124 3.78 -15.30 8.41
N GLU A 125 3.34 -15.51 9.65
CA GLU A 125 1.98 -15.21 10.07
C GLU A 125 1.80 -13.70 10.25
N LEU A 126 0.95 -13.10 9.43
CA LEU A 126 0.77 -11.66 9.37
C LEU A 126 0.15 -11.06 10.63
N ALA A 127 -0.58 -11.87 11.41
CA ALA A 127 -1.08 -11.49 12.73
C ALA A 127 0.05 -11.17 13.74
N LYS A 128 1.29 -11.62 13.51
CA LYS A 128 2.45 -11.34 14.39
C LYS A 128 3.08 -9.98 14.17
N TYR A 129 2.66 -9.24 13.13
CA TYR A 129 3.22 -7.93 12.80
C TYR A 129 2.21 -6.81 13.08
N PRO A 130 2.24 -6.19 14.27
CA PRO A 130 1.46 -5.00 14.59
C PRO A 130 1.69 -3.84 13.62
N MET A 131 0.62 -3.14 13.26
CA MET A 131 0.70 -1.90 12.49
C MET A 131 0.78 -0.66 13.42
N PRO A 132 1.31 0.49 12.95
CA PRO A 132 1.47 1.68 13.79
C PRO A 132 0.16 2.28 14.30
N GLY A 133 -0.94 2.09 13.55
CA GLY A 133 -2.28 2.57 13.91
C GLY A 133 -3.06 1.64 14.85
N GLY A 134 -2.44 0.56 15.32
CA GLY A 134 -3.13 -0.56 15.97
C GLY A 134 -3.53 -1.64 14.96
N GLY A 135 -4.01 -2.78 15.47
CA GLY A 135 -4.25 -3.97 14.66
C GLY A 135 -2.95 -4.66 14.21
N THR A 136 -3.08 -5.59 13.27
CA THR A 136 -1.97 -6.38 12.73
C THR A 136 -2.00 -6.34 11.21
N TRP A 137 -0.99 -6.90 10.57
CA TRP A 137 -0.94 -7.09 9.13
C TRP A 137 -1.87 -8.20 8.62
N GLN A 138 -2.51 -8.93 9.53
CA GLN A 138 -3.54 -9.88 9.17
C GLN A 138 -4.61 -9.16 8.37
N ASP A 139 -4.98 -9.76 7.25
CA ASP A 139 -6.01 -9.21 6.41
C ASP A 139 -5.70 -7.77 5.97
N GLN A 140 -4.45 -7.49 5.57
CA GLN A 140 -4.05 -6.15 5.07
C GLN A 140 -3.41 -6.15 3.67
N VAL A 141 -3.17 -7.30 3.02
CA VAL A 141 -2.40 -7.33 1.76
C VAL A 141 -3.28 -7.08 0.54
N SER A 142 -3.00 -6.00 -0.19
CA SER A 142 -3.72 -5.60 -1.40
C SER A 142 -2.87 -5.69 -2.69
N SER A 143 -1.54 -5.69 -2.59
CA SER A 143 -0.67 -5.94 -3.75
C SER A 143 0.67 -6.55 -3.32
N PHE A 144 1.33 -7.26 -4.23
CA PHE A 144 2.62 -7.89 -3.96
C PHE A 144 3.54 -7.87 -5.17
N PHE A 145 4.84 -8.02 -4.90
CA PHE A 145 5.88 -8.20 -5.90
C PHE A 145 6.97 -9.10 -5.33
N ASN A 146 7.18 -10.23 -5.99
CA ASN A 146 8.26 -11.16 -5.70
C ASN A 146 9.51 -10.75 -6.48
N ASN A 147 10.37 -9.91 -5.92
CA ASN A 147 11.64 -9.51 -6.53
C ASN A 147 12.82 -10.44 -6.15
N GLN A 148 12.52 -11.67 -5.73
CA GLN A 148 13.53 -12.69 -5.46
C GLN A 148 14.05 -13.29 -6.78
N THR A 149 15.22 -13.93 -6.74
CA THR A 149 15.83 -14.59 -7.91
C THR A 149 15.83 -16.11 -7.76
N GLY A 150 16.24 -16.85 -8.79
CA GLY A 150 16.50 -18.29 -8.68
C GLY A 150 15.25 -19.19 -8.60
N GLY A 151 14.09 -18.72 -9.06
CA GLY A 151 12.86 -19.50 -9.05
C GLY A 151 12.08 -19.45 -7.73
N ALA A 152 12.50 -18.62 -6.78
CA ALA A 152 11.84 -18.43 -5.50
C ALA A 152 10.34 -18.17 -5.64
N TRP A 153 9.56 -18.83 -4.79
CA TRP A 153 8.11 -18.73 -4.73
C TRP A 153 7.71 -17.80 -3.61
N MET A 154 6.65 -17.03 -3.86
CA MET A 154 5.93 -16.28 -2.85
C MET A 154 4.46 -16.65 -2.94
N VAL A 155 3.86 -17.06 -1.83
CA VAL A 155 2.45 -17.43 -1.76
C VAL A 155 1.79 -16.74 -0.57
N GLY A 156 0.62 -16.12 -0.82
CA GLY A 156 -0.28 -15.64 0.22
C GLY A 156 -1.39 -16.66 0.48
N LYS A 157 -1.69 -16.90 1.75
CA LYS A 157 -2.74 -17.83 2.18
C LYS A 157 -3.72 -17.19 3.18
N ASP A 158 -4.96 -17.65 3.13
CA ASP A 158 -6.09 -17.30 4.01
C ASP A 158 -6.46 -18.53 4.86
N TRP A 159 -6.76 -18.34 6.14
CA TRP A 159 -7.31 -19.39 6.99
C TRP A 159 -8.83 -19.47 6.85
N VAL A 160 -9.29 -20.44 6.05
CA VAL A 160 -10.73 -20.63 5.82
C VAL A 160 -11.31 -21.69 6.76
N SER A 161 -12.42 -21.36 7.41
CA SER A 161 -13.23 -22.29 8.21
C SER A 161 -14.66 -22.36 7.69
N ALA A 162 -14.86 -23.01 6.55
CA ALA A 162 -16.18 -23.20 5.93
C ALA A 162 -16.44 -24.68 5.65
N GLY A 163 -17.71 -25.10 5.79
CA GLY A 163 -18.13 -26.46 5.43
C GLY A 163 -17.64 -27.59 6.35
N GLY A 164 -17.19 -27.28 7.58
CA GLY A 164 -16.73 -28.29 8.54
C GLY A 164 -15.25 -28.68 8.41
N SER A 165 -14.50 -28.03 7.52
CA SER A 165 -13.04 -28.14 7.42
C SER A 165 -12.39 -26.79 7.67
N SER A 166 -11.23 -26.81 8.35
CA SER A 166 -10.38 -25.64 8.53
C SER A 166 -9.02 -25.89 7.88
N GLY A 167 -8.52 -24.92 7.11
CA GLY A 167 -7.21 -25.05 6.50
C GLY A 167 -6.73 -23.80 5.78
N TRP A 168 -5.47 -23.85 5.38
CA TRP A 168 -4.83 -22.79 4.60
C TRP A 168 -5.20 -22.91 3.12
N GLU A 169 -5.89 -21.89 2.60
CA GLU A 169 -6.19 -21.77 1.18
C GLU A 169 -5.20 -20.80 0.52
N TRP A 170 -4.63 -21.19 -0.63
CA TRP A 170 -3.80 -20.30 -1.43
C TRP A 170 -4.69 -19.27 -2.12
N ILE A 171 -4.44 -17.98 -1.86
CA ILE A 171 -5.21 -16.87 -2.45
C ILE A 171 -4.45 -16.05 -3.50
N PHE A 172 -3.11 -15.95 -3.42
CA PHE A 172 -2.30 -15.30 -4.46
C PHE A 172 -0.84 -15.76 -4.48
N GLY A 173 -0.10 -15.33 -5.49
CA GLY A 173 1.32 -15.65 -5.66
C GLY A 173 1.51 -16.91 -6.48
N GLY A 174 2.69 -17.51 -6.41
CA GLY A 174 3.00 -18.78 -7.08
C GLY A 174 4.46 -18.98 -7.48
N PRO A 175 4.71 -19.96 -8.37
CA PRO A 175 6.03 -20.19 -8.93
C PRO A 175 6.49 -18.97 -9.72
N GLY A 176 7.74 -18.58 -9.50
CA GLY A 176 8.41 -17.61 -10.35
C GLY A 176 8.93 -16.41 -9.57
N ALA A 177 10.21 -16.17 -9.77
CA ALA A 177 10.83 -14.87 -9.55
C ALA A 177 10.17 -13.81 -10.44
N TYR A 178 10.15 -12.56 -9.97
CA TYR A 178 9.57 -11.41 -10.69
C TYR A 178 8.09 -11.57 -11.01
N ALA A 179 7.31 -12.02 -10.02
CA ALA A 179 5.85 -12.10 -10.13
C ALA A 179 5.19 -10.96 -9.34
N GLU A 180 4.28 -10.23 -9.98
CA GLU A 180 3.47 -9.19 -9.34
C GLU A 180 1.98 -9.35 -9.62
N SER A 181 1.14 -8.90 -8.69
CA SER A 181 -0.30 -8.75 -8.94
C SER A 181 -0.95 -7.80 -7.94
N GLN A 182 -2.11 -7.29 -8.34
CA GLN A 182 -3.12 -6.77 -7.42
C GLN A 182 -3.87 -7.95 -6.80
N VAL A 183 -4.20 -7.87 -5.52
CA VAL A 183 -4.99 -8.88 -4.82
C VAL A 183 -6.43 -8.40 -4.82
N SER A 184 -7.25 -8.96 -5.72
CA SER A 184 -8.60 -8.46 -6.03
C SER A 184 -9.66 -8.71 -4.94
N ALA A 185 -9.31 -9.49 -3.91
CA ALA A 185 -10.21 -9.87 -2.84
C ALA A 185 -9.66 -9.40 -1.50
N ASN A 186 -10.11 -8.21 -1.06
CA ASN A 186 -10.09 -7.67 0.30
C ASN A 186 -9.13 -8.39 1.23
N ASP A 187 -7.84 -8.06 1.15
CA ASP A 187 -6.94 -8.19 2.29
C ASP A 187 -7.23 -9.44 3.13
N ARG A 188 -7.09 -10.65 2.58
CA ARG A 188 -7.40 -11.92 3.31
C ARG A 188 -6.15 -12.72 3.68
N ALA A 189 -5.00 -12.11 3.44
CA ALA A 189 -3.76 -12.78 3.69
C ALA A 189 -3.53 -12.84 5.20
N ASP A 190 -3.46 -14.05 5.70
CA ASP A 190 -3.06 -14.36 7.07
C ASP A 190 -1.61 -14.83 7.14
N LEU A 191 -1.12 -15.42 6.04
CA LEU A 191 0.19 -16.05 5.96
C LEU A 191 0.88 -15.71 4.64
N ILE A 192 2.16 -15.33 4.73
CA ILE A 192 3.07 -15.29 3.59
C ILE A 192 4.04 -16.45 3.70
N GLN A 193 4.22 -17.20 2.62
CA GLN A 193 5.13 -18.33 2.58
C GLN A 193 6.09 -18.21 1.40
N LEU A 194 7.38 -18.32 1.71
CA LEU A 194 8.47 -18.22 0.75
C LEU A 194 9.22 -19.54 0.64
N TYR A 195 9.49 -19.97 -0.59
CA TYR A 195 10.17 -21.23 -0.90
C TYR A 195 11.21 -21.04 -2.02
N ALA A 196 12.13 -22.00 -2.14
CA ALA A 196 13.09 -22.11 -3.25
C ALA A 196 12.68 -23.24 -4.20
#